data_AF-A0AA39CRL3-F1
#
_entry.id   AF-A0AA39CRL3-F1
#
_cell.length_a   1.000
_cell.length_b   1.000
_cell.length_c   1.000
_cell.angle_alpha   90.00
_cell.angle_beta   90.00
_cell.angle_gamma   90.00
#
_symmetry.space_group_name_H-M   'P 1'
#
loop_
_entity.id
_entity.type
_entity.pdbx_description
1 polymer ?
#
loop_
_entity_poly.entity_id
_entity_poly.type
_entity_poly.pdbx_seq_one_letter_code
_entity_poly.pdbx_strand_id
1 'polypeptide(L)'
;MQPGTVFFERFGHDAIVVLDPVSGEAISYNFGYFDPSEQDFIGRFVRGDMMYYLVALPLQQDLSYYDETGRGASVQWLDITPDQARSLAADLAERAKPENARYHYDYYTANCATMVRDTLDKALGGGLHSQLSGRSRGNTYRSESVRLASPAPWMWLGFDIGLGPFADQPLSRWQEAFVPMRLADALRQARNSDGRPLVQSEQELLPHRIDPEPKEFARRWWPWLLCGLVVAAGVLALRNRPRLLAGLALPLWLLCTIAGGLLVFLWGFSTHYAAWANRNLLLLSPLCLLLLPGAISLLRRRVPGRMFRVVLWLVAVQAVAALVLHWLSLQAQYNVQWIVLLLPVHAALAWALGRRPHLSETQH
;
A
#
# COMPACT_ATOMS: atom_id res chain seq x y z
N MET A 1 0.99 -14.84 -13.03
CA MET A 1 2.31 -15.17 -12.43
C MET A 1 2.31 -14.85 -10.93
N GLN A 2 2.99 -15.66 -10.12
CA GLN A 2 2.99 -15.58 -8.65
C GLN A 2 3.87 -14.44 -8.09
N PRO A 3 3.65 -14.04 -6.82
CA PRO A 3 4.49 -13.08 -6.11
C PRO A 3 5.97 -13.45 -6.09
N GLY A 4 6.84 -12.43 -6.06
CA GLY A 4 8.29 -12.55 -5.89
C GLY A 4 8.80 -12.01 -4.55
N THR A 5 10.12 -11.87 -4.43
CA THR A 5 10.77 -11.46 -3.16
C THR A 5 11.09 -9.97 -3.10
N VAL A 6 11.24 -9.30 -4.25
CA VAL A 6 11.55 -7.87 -4.33
C VAL A 6 10.28 -7.01 -4.42
N PHE A 7 10.41 -5.72 -4.12
CA PHE A 7 9.30 -4.80 -3.86
C PHE A 7 8.18 -4.84 -4.93
N PHE A 8 8.52 -4.70 -6.21
CA PHE A 8 7.52 -4.64 -7.29
C PHE A 8 6.94 -6.02 -7.67
N GLU A 9 7.57 -7.12 -7.27
CA GLU A 9 7.11 -8.48 -7.59
C GLU A 9 6.11 -9.04 -6.58
N ARG A 10 6.06 -8.47 -5.37
CA ARG A 10 5.30 -9.02 -4.23
C ARG A 10 3.81 -9.14 -4.46
N PHE A 11 3.28 -8.49 -5.48
CA PHE A 11 1.86 -8.49 -5.79
C PHE A 11 1.50 -9.50 -6.88
N GLY A 12 2.48 -10.19 -7.47
CA GLY A 12 2.26 -11.05 -8.63
C GLY A 12 2.20 -10.24 -9.93
N HIS A 13 1.80 -10.89 -11.00
CA HIS A 13 1.66 -10.24 -12.31
C HIS A 13 0.68 -10.99 -13.20
N ASP A 14 -0.01 -10.30 -14.11
CA ASP A 14 -0.89 -10.90 -15.12
C ASP A 14 -0.53 -10.43 -16.53
N ALA A 15 -0.78 -11.29 -17.50
CA ALA A 15 -0.66 -11.02 -18.92
C ALA A 15 -1.74 -11.80 -19.69
N ILE A 16 -2.02 -11.39 -20.93
CA ILE A 16 -2.89 -12.16 -21.84
C ILE A 16 -2.00 -12.87 -22.86
N VAL A 17 -2.16 -14.19 -22.99
CA VAL A 17 -1.44 -14.96 -24.00
C VAL A 17 -2.36 -15.20 -25.19
N VAL A 18 -1.88 -14.87 -26.39
CA VAL A 18 -2.52 -15.22 -27.66
C VAL A 18 -1.71 -16.34 -28.30
N LEU A 19 -2.34 -17.49 -28.49
CA LEU A 19 -1.78 -18.62 -29.23
C LEU A 19 -2.38 -18.64 -30.64
N ASP A 20 -1.52 -18.54 -31.65
CA ASP A 20 -1.93 -18.78 -33.04
C ASP A 20 -1.96 -20.29 -33.32
N PRO A 21 -3.13 -20.88 -33.62
CA PRO A 21 -3.23 -22.31 -33.87
C PRO A 21 -2.57 -22.77 -35.18
N VAL A 22 -2.26 -21.85 -36.12
CA VAL A 22 -1.64 -22.19 -37.40
C VAL A 22 -0.12 -22.27 -37.27
N SER A 23 0.50 -21.24 -36.69
CA SER A 23 1.96 -21.20 -36.49
C SER A 23 2.42 -21.89 -35.20
N GLY A 24 1.54 -22.04 -34.21
CA GLY A 24 1.88 -22.48 -32.86
C GLY A 24 2.58 -21.39 -32.02
N GLU A 25 2.69 -20.16 -32.52
CA GLU A 25 3.32 -19.06 -31.83
C GLU A 25 2.44 -18.55 -30.67
N ALA A 26 3.05 -18.41 -29.49
CA ALA A 26 2.40 -17.87 -28.31
C ALA A 26 3.02 -16.52 -27.94
N ILE A 27 2.23 -15.45 -28.05
CA ILE A 27 2.63 -14.09 -27.70
C ILE A 27 2.00 -13.70 -26.36
N SER A 28 2.83 -13.27 -25.42
CA SER A 28 2.41 -12.67 -24.16
C SER A 28 2.24 -11.16 -24.33
N TYR A 29 1.04 -10.67 -24.04
CA TYR A 29 0.69 -9.26 -23.95
C TYR A 29 0.73 -8.84 -22.48
N ASN A 30 1.86 -8.24 -22.11
CA ASN A 30 2.22 -7.94 -20.74
C ASN A 30 2.04 -6.44 -20.45
N PHE A 31 1.05 -6.11 -19.63
CA PHE A 31 0.85 -4.76 -19.10
C PHE A 31 1.70 -4.60 -17.86
N GLY A 32 2.67 -3.69 -17.84
CA GLY A 32 3.47 -3.53 -16.62
C GLY A 32 4.90 -3.05 -16.83
N TYR A 33 5.32 -2.89 -18.07
CA TYR A 33 6.65 -2.39 -18.39
C TYR A 33 6.71 -0.89 -18.18
N PHE A 34 7.87 -0.41 -17.76
CA PHE A 34 8.22 0.99 -17.63
C PHE A 34 9.65 1.18 -18.13
N ASP A 35 9.99 2.40 -18.51
CA ASP A 35 11.31 2.75 -19.02
C ASP A 35 12.05 3.59 -17.97
N PRO A 36 13.07 3.03 -17.29
CA PRO A 36 13.86 3.77 -16.29
C PRO A 36 14.69 4.92 -16.88
N SER A 37 14.88 4.95 -18.20
CA SER A 37 15.65 5.99 -18.89
C SER A 37 14.83 7.24 -19.21
N GLU A 38 13.51 7.24 -18.92
CA GLU A 38 12.67 8.41 -19.11
C GLU A 38 13.13 9.61 -18.27
N GLN A 39 12.95 10.80 -18.83
CA GLN A 39 13.32 12.04 -18.15
C GLN A 39 12.55 12.22 -16.84
N ASP A 40 13.29 12.50 -15.77
CA ASP A 40 12.76 12.67 -14.42
C ASP A 40 12.00 11.45 -13.89
N PHE A 41 12.42 10.23 -14.26
CA PHE A 41 11.81 8.96 -13.80
C PHE A 41 11.57 8.95 -12.29
N ILE A 42 12.58 9.31 -11.48
CA ILE A 42 12.47 9.32 -10.02
C ILE A 42 11.47 10.37 -9.54
N GLY A 43 11.47 11.58 -10.11
CA GLY A 43 10.52 12.62 -9.75
C GLY A 43 9.09 12.24 -10.08
N ARG A 44 8.86 11.64 -11.26
CA ARG A 44 7.56 11.09 -11.68
C ARG A 44 7.11 9.96 -10.75
N PHE A 45 7.99 9.04 -10.39
CA PHE A 45 7.70 7.96 -9.44
C PHE A 45 7.26 8.49 -8.07
N VAL A 46 8.03 9.42 -7.50
CA VAL A 46 7.72 10.02 -6.20
C VAL A 46 6.40 10.81 -6.25
N ARG A 47 6.13 11.51 -7.36
CA ARG A 47 4.87 12.23 -7.55
C ARG A 47 3.68 11.33 -7.89
N GLY A 48 3.89 10.10 -8.36
CA GLY A 48 2.82 9.18 -8.76
C GLY A 48 2.33 9.36 -10.20
N ASP A 49 3.15 9.95 -11.07
CA ASP A 49 2.83 10.26 -12.47
C ASP A 49 3.63 9.37 -13.44
N MET A 50 3.60 8.07 -13.16
CA MET A 50 4.36 7.08 -13.93
C MET A 50 3.59 6.64 -15.17
N MET A 51 4.29 6.60 -16.30
CA MET A 51 3.79 5.98 -17.52
C MET A 51 4.30 4.54 -17.60
N TYR A 52 3.37 3.61 -17.77
CA TYR A 52 3.67 2.21 -18.05
C TYR A 52 3.21 1.90 -19.46
N TYR A 53 3.66 0.78 -20.01
CA TYR A 53 3.25 0.36 -21.34
C TYR A 53 3.01 -1.14 -21.45
N LEU A 54 2.20 -1.48 -22.45
CA LEU A 54 1.98 -2.84 -22.92
C LEU A 54 3.16 -3.28 -23.79
N VAL A 55 3.69 -4.47 -23.54
CA VAL A 55 4.66 -5.13 -24.42
C VAL A 55 4.08 -6.43 -24.95
N ALA A 56 4.28 -6.69 -26.24
CA ALA A 56 4.04 -7.98 -26.87
C ALA A 56 5.39 -8.68 -27.08
N LEU A 57 5.55 -9.87 -26.51
CA LEU A 57 6.79 -10.65 -26.61
C LEU A 57 6.48 -12.16 -26.63
N PRO A 58 7.37 -13.00 -27.20
CA PRO A 58 7.21 -14.45 -27.15
C PRO A 58 7.04 -14.94 -25.70
N LEU A 59 6.10 -15.86 -25.47
CA LEU A 59 5.75 -16.35 -24.13
C LEU A 59 6.98 -16.89 -23.38
N GLN A 60 7.86 -17.62 -24.07
CA GLN A 60 9.07 -18.17 -23.45
C GLN A 60 10.03 -17.08 -22.97
N GLN A 61 10.08 -15.95 -23.68
CA GLN A 61 10.88 -14.80 -23.28
C GLN A 61 10.28 -14.08 -22.08
N ASP A 62 8.95 -13.98 -22.00
CA ASP A 62 8.28 -13.41 -20.81
C ASP A 62 8.49 -14.30 -19.58
N LEU A 63 8.43 -15.63 -19.76
CA LEU A 63 8.57 -16.61 -18.68
C LEU A 63 9.99 -16.72 -18.10
N SER A 64 11.04 -16.39 -18.87
CA SER A 64 12.43 -16.62 -18.44
C SER A 64 12.76 -15.90 -17.13
N TYR A 65 12.33 -14.65 -16.97
CA TYR A 65 12.54 -13.89 -15.75
C TYR A 65 11.87 -14.53 -14.52
N TYR A 66 10.64 -15.03 -14.68
CA TYR A 66 9.92 -15.69 -13.59
C TYR A 66 10.58 -17.01 -13.21
N ASP A 67 11.09 -17.76 -14.19
CA ASP A 67 11.84 -18.99 -13.93
C ASP A 67 13.15 -18.68 -13.18
N GLU A 68 13.96 -17.74 -13.67
CA GLU A 68 15.23 -17.35 -13.03
C GLU A 68 15.04 -16.89 -11.57
N THR A 69 13.92 -16.23 -11.27
CA THR A 69 13.59 -15.73 -9.93
C THR A 69 12.81 -16.73 -9.06
N GLY A 70 12.51 -17.93 -9.57
CA GLY A 70 11.77 -18.97 -8.85
C GLY A 70 10.27 -18.67 -8.66
N ARG A 71 9.71 -17.74 -9.43
CA ARG A 71 8.31 -17.34 -9.38
C ARG A 71 7.48 -18.28 -10.24
N GLY A 72 6.40 -18.81 -9.66
CA GLY A 72 5.52 -19.74 -10.37
C GLY A 72 4.66 -19.02 -11.42
N ALA A 73 4.29 -19.73 -12.47
CA ALA A 73 3.40 -19.23 -13.50
C ALA A 73 2.43 -20.32 -13.92
N SER A 74 1.17 -19.94 -14.10
CA SER A 74 0.09 -20.80 -14.59
C SER A 74 -0.69 -20.05 -15.64
N VAL A 75 -1.28 -20.77 -16.60
CA VAL A 75 -2.20 -20.24 -17.60
C VAL A 75 -3.60 -20.75 -17.35
N GLN A 76 -4.60 -19.88 -17.54
CA GLN A 76 -6.02 -20.23 -17.55
C GLN A 76 -6.54 -20.15 -18.98
N TRP A 77 -7.01 -21.26 -19.53
CA TRP A 77 -7.64 -21.30 -20.85
C TRP A 77 -9.09 -20.86 -20.75
N LEU A 78 -9.46 -19.79 -21.46
CA LEU A 78 -10.80 -19.19 -21.36
C LEU A 78 -11.76 -19.71 -22.44
N ASP A 79 -13.03 -19.99 -22.08
CA ASP A 79 -14.14 -20.34 -22.98
C ASP A 79 -14.76 -19.08 -23.60
N ILE A 80 -14.02 -18.49 -24.54
CA ILE A 80 -14.45 -17.36 -25.38
C ILE A 80 -14.69 -17.81 -26.82
N THR A 81 -15.61 -17.16 -27.53
CA THR A 81 -15.91 -17.53 -28.91
C THR A 81 -14.73 -17.18 -29.84
N PRO A 82 -14.59 -17.86 -31.00
CA PRO A 82 -13.55 -17.52 -31.97
C PRO A 82 -13.57 -16.07 -32.43
N ASP A 83 -14.76 -15.45 -32.53
CA ASP A 83 -14.89 -14.02 -32.87
C ASP A 83 -14.37 -13.12 -31.74
N GLN A 84 -14.70 -13.43 -30.49
CA GLN A 84 -14.18 -12.72 -29.32
C GLN A 84 -12.66 -12.84 -29.25
N ALA A 85 -12.11 -14.04 -29.46
CA ALA A 85 -10.67 -14.28 -29.46
C ALA A 85 -9.95 -13.48 -30.55
N ARG A 86 -10.47 -13.48 -31.78
CA ARG A 86 -9.91 -12.69 -32.89
C ARG A 86 -9.96 -11.19 -32.62
N SER A 87 -11.09 -10.70 -32.11
CA SER A 87 -11.25 -9.28 -31.76
C SER A 87 -10.31 -8.87 -30.63
N LEU A 88 -10.14 -9.72 -29.61
CA LEU A 88 -9.21 -9.50 -28.50
C LEU A 88 -7.77 -9.46 -28.99
N ALA A 89 -7.36 -10.42 -29.82
CA ALA A 89 -6.01 -10.46 -30.39
C ALA A 89 -5.71 -9.20 -31.24
N ALA A 90 -6.67 -8.77 -32.06
CA ALA A 90 -6.53 -7.55 -32.85
C ALA A 90 -6.42 -6.28 -31.98
N ASP A 91 -7.25 -6.16 -30.93
CA ASP A 91 -7.18 -5.03 -29.97
C ASP A 91 -5.83 -5.00 -29.25
N LEU A 92 -5.34 -6.15 -28.80
CA LEU A 92 -4.04 -6.26 -28.15
C LEU A 92 -2.88 -5.91 -29.08
N ALA A 93 -2.90 -6.39 -30.33
CA ALA A 93 -1.89 -6.05 -31.33
C ALA A 93 -1.88 -4.55 -31.66
N GLU A 94 -3.06 -3.94 -31.81
CA GLU A 94 -3.17 -2.49 -32.04
C GLU A 94 -2.66 -1.69 -30.84
N ARG A 95 -3.02 -2.11 -29.62
CA ARG A 95 -2.58 -1.44 -28.39
C ARG A 95 -1.11 -1.63 -28.11
N ALA A 96 -0.47 -2.71 -28.58
CA ALA A 96 0.96 -2.92 -28.42
C ALA A 96 1.83 -2.01 -29.31
N LYS A 97 1.23 -1.27 -30.26
CA LYS A 97 1.96 -0.28 -31.07
C LYS A 97 2.52 0.85 -30.21
N PRO A 98 3.71 1.40 -30.53
CA PRO A 98 4.36 2.44 -29.73
C PRO A 98 3.49 3.65 -29.39
N GLU A 99 2.64 4.07 -30.32
CA GLU A 99 1.70 5.19 -30.19
C GLU A 99 0.52 4.92 -29.23
N ASN A 100 0.19 3.64 -28.98
CA ASN A 100 -0.99 3.22 -28.21
C ASN A 100 -0.65 2.51 -26.89
N ALA A 101 0.59 2.05 -26.73
CA ALA A 101 0.96 1.15 -25.63
C ALA A 101 0.98 1.80 -24.26
N ARG A 102 1.14 3.13 -24.19
CA ARG A 102 1.37 3.88 -22.96
C ARG A 102 0.08 4.20 -22.21
N TYR A 103 0.11 4.06 -20.90
CA TYR A 103 -0.98 4.41 -19.99
C TYR A 103 -0.44 4.93 -18.65
N HIS A 104 -1.22 5.79 -17.97
CA HIS A 104 -0.89 6.22 -16.61
C HIS A 104 -1.10 5.06 -15.65
N TYR A 105 -0.06 4.74 -14.89
CA TYR A 105 -0.12 3.67 -13.91
C TYR A 105 -0.71 4.16 -12.60
N ASP A 106 -1.74 3.46 -12.13
CA ASP A 106 -2.23 3.55 -10.76
C ASP A 106 -2.23 2.15 -10.16
N TYR A 107 -1.62 2.01 -8.99
CA TYR A 107 -1.42 0.72 -8.36
C TYR A 107 -2.73 -0.05 -8.08
N TYR A 108 -3.85 0.63 -7.81
CA TYR A 108 -5.13 0.02 -7.46
C TYR A 108 -6.15 0.02 -8.61
N THR A 109 -6.06 0.98 -9.52
CA THR A 109 -7.07 1.17 -10.57
C THR A 109 -6.55 1.01 -11.99
N ALA A 110 -5.24 1.05 -12.23
CA ALA A 110 -4.62 0.92 -13.55
C ALA A 110 -3.26 0.22 -13.45
N ASN A 111 -3.29 -1.08 -13.14
CA ASN A 111 -2.13 -1.96 -13.00
C ASN A 111 -2.24 -3.17 -13.95
N CYS A 112 -1.25 -4.08 -13.92
CA CYS A 112 -1.24 -5.26 -14.78
C CYS A 112 -2.54 -6.08 -14.74
N ALA A 113 -3.03 -6.42 -13.55
CA ALA A 113 -4.24 -7.20 -13.36
C ALA A 113 -5.51 -6.43 -13.78
N THR A 114 -5.64 -5.15 -13.45
CA THR A 114 -6.80 -4.36 -13.87
C THR A 114 -6.83 -4.16 -15.38
N MET A 115 -5.67 -3.97 -16.02
CA MET A 115 -5.58 -3.85 -17.47
C MET A 115 -5.97 -5.16 -18.17
N VAL A 116 -5.55 -6.31 -17.63
CA VAL A 116 -6.00 -7.63 -18.11
C VAL A 116 -7.50 -7.81 -17.89
N ARG A 117 -7.99 -7.57 -16.68
CA ARG A 117 -9.41 -7.66 -16.29
C ARG A 117 -10.30 -6.84 -17.21
N ASP A 118 -9.96 -5.58 -17.43
CA ASP A 118 -10.76 -4.64 -18.23
C ASP A 118 -10.72 -5.02 -19.72
N THR A 119 -9.58 -5.52 -20.20
CA THR A 119 -9.43 -5.99 -21.58
C THR A 119 -10.27 -7.27 -21.81
N LEU A 120 -10.27 -8.20 -20.86
CA LEU A 120 -11.11 -9.40 -20.92
C LEU A 120 -12.60 -9.06 -20.83
N ASP A 121 -12.99 -8.15 -19.95
CA ASP A 121 -14.39 -7.72 -19.82
C ASP A 121 -14.92 -7.05 -21.10
N LYS A 122 -14.10 -6.22 -21.74
CA LYS A 122 -14.41 -5.64 -23.06
C LYS A 122 -14.67 -6.74 -24.10
N ALA A 123 -13.81 -7.76 -24.17
CA ALA A 123 -13.98 -8.89 -25.09
C ALA A 123 -15.24 -9.73 -24.76
N LEU A 124 -15.62 -9.78 -23.49
CA LEU A 124 -16.82 -10.47 -22.99
C LEU A 124 -18.09 -9.59 -23.00
N GLY A 125 -18.02 -8.38 -23.55
CA GLY A 125 -19.17 -7.47 -23.66
C GLY A 125 -19.71 -6.98 -22.30
N GLY A 126 -18.86 -6.82 -21.28
CA GLY A 126 -19.26 -6.38 -19.93
C GLY A 126 -19.75 -7.51 -19.02
N GLY A 127 -19.75 -8.75 -19.51
CA GLY A 127 -20.24 -9.91 -18.78
C GLY A 127 -19.44 -10.21 -17.51
N LEU A 128 -18.13 -9.94 -17.49
CA LEU A 128 -17.28 -10.20 -16.33
C LEU A 128 -17.53 -9.17 -15.21
N HIS A 129 -17.60 -7.88 -15.56
CA HIS A 129 -17.91 -6.81 -14.62
C HIS A 129 -19.27 -7.03 -13.94
N SER A 130 -20.29 -7.42 -14.71
CA SER A 130 -21.63 -7.69 -14.16
C SER A 130 -21.59 -8.75 -13.04
N GLN A 131 -20.84 -9.84 -13.24
CA GLN A 131 -20.70 -10.95 -12.29
C GLN A 131 -19.84 -10.60 -11.06
N LEU A 132 -18.88 -9.68 -11.21
CA LEU A 132 -17.93 -9.31 -10.16
C LEU A 132 -18.30 -8.03 -9.40
N SER A 133 -19.40 -7.37 -9.78
CA SER A 133 -19.90 -6.14 -9.14
C SER A 133 -20.33 -6.33 -7.68
N GLY A 134 -20.59 -7.57 -7.26
CA GLY A 134 -20.95 -7.92 -5.88
C GLY A 134 -19.83 -7.67 -4.86
N ARG A 135 -20.20 -7.54 -3.59
CA ARG A 135 -19.25 -7.32 -2.48
C ARG A 135 -18.22 -8.44 -2.40
N SER A 136 -16.96 -8.06 -2.15
CA SER A 136 -15.89 -8.97 -1.75
C SER A 136 -16.14 -9.56 -0.35
N ARG A 137 -15.26 -10.47 0.10
CA ARG A 137 -15.19 -11.08 1.43
C ARG A 137 -14.81 -10.09 2.56
N GLY A 138 -15.02 -8.79 2.36
CA GLY A 138 -14.67 -7.74 3.32
C GLY A 138 -13.25 -7.19 3.17
N ASN A 139 -12.55 -7.54 2.09
CA ASN A 139 -11.22 -7.03 1.79
C ASN A 139 -11.26 -5.55 1.36
N THR A 140 -10.17 -4.86 1.67
CA THR A 140 -9.90 -3.48 1.27
C THR A 140 -8.58 -3.43 0.48
N TYR A 141 -8.32 -2.31 -0.19
CA TYR A 141 -7.02 -2.09 -0.83
C TYR A 141 -5.88 -2.21 0.20
N ARG A 142 -6.03 -1.65 1.41
CA ARG A 142 -5.03 -1.77 2.48
C ARG A 142 -4.86 -3.22 2.92
N SER A 143 -5.93 -3.98 3.11
CA SER A 143 -5.80 -5.36 3.60
C SER A 143 -4.98 -6.21 2.65
N GLU A 144 -5.21 -6.08 1.34
CA GLU A 144 -4.44 -6.79 0.31
C GLU A 144 -2.99 -6.27 0.24
N SER A 145 -2.78 -4.96 0.22
CA SER A 145 -1.43 -4.36 0.17
C SER A 145 -0.57 -4.76 1.37
N VAL A 146 -1.13 -4.69 2.58
CA VAL A 146 -0.45 -5.03 3.83
C VAL A 146 -0.22 -6.54 3.93
N ARG A 147 -1.15 -7.37 3.44
CA ARG A 147 -1.00 -8.84 3.38
C ARG A 147 0.16 -9.23 2.47
N LEU A 148 0.17 -8.74 1.23
CA LEU A 148 1.20 -9.08 0.25
C LEU A 148 2.57 -8.48 0.62
N ALA A 149 2.59 -7.34 1.32
CA ALA A 149 3.80 -6.74 1.87
C ALA A 149 4.31 -7.38 3.17
N SER A 150 3.54 -8.25 3.84
CA SER A 150 3.87 -8.74 5.18
C SER A 150 5.23 -9.45 5.32
N PRO A 151 5.77 -10.16 4.31
CA PRO A 151 7.10 -10.76 4.43
C PRO A 151 8.24 -9.74 4.40
N ALA A 152 7.98 -8.47 4.04
CA ALA A 152 8.93 -7.37 4.13
C ALA A 152 8.46 -6.34 5.17
N PRO A 153 8.94 -6.41 6.43
CA PRO A 153 8.42 -5.57 7.52
C PRO A 153 8.44 -4.06 7.26
N TRP A 154 9.45 -3.56 6.55
CA TRP A 154 9.55 -2.14 6.18
C TRP A 154 8.47 -1.74 5.16
N MET A 155 8.14 -2.62 4.23
CA MET A 155 7.12 -2.40 3.19
C MET A 155 5.73 -2.51 3.80
N TRP A 156 5.52 -3.53 4.64
CA TRP A 156 4.33 -3.66 5.47
C TRP A 156 4.07 -2.38 6.26
N LEU A 157 5.09 -1.87 6.97
CA LEU A 157 5.01 -0.63 7.74
C LEU A 157 4.69 0.57 6.84
N GLY A 158 5.35 0.66 5.68
CA GLY A 158 5.15 1.71 4.69
C GLY A 158 3.71 1.77 4.18
N PHE A 159 3.13 0.64 3.77
CA PHE A 159 1.72 0.61 3.34
C PHE A 159 0.76 0.85 4.51
N ASP A 160 1.04 0.27 5.67
CA ASP A 160 0.13 0.36 6.82
C ASP A 160 0.07 1.77 7.40
N ILE A 161 1.18 2.52 7.38
CA ILE A 161 1.21 3.92 7.77
C ILE A 161 0.83 4.85 6.62
N GLY A 162 1.32 4.59 5.40
CA GLY A 162 1.29 5.51 4.27
C GLY A 162 -0.04 5.58 3.52
N LEU A 163 -0.83 4.50 3.53
CA LEU A 163 -2.15 4.51 2.89
C LEU A 163 -3.16 5.31 3.74
N GLY A 164 -4.05 6.05 3.09
CA GLY A 164 -5.13 6.85 3.68
C GLY A 164 -6.50 6.15 3.63
N PRO A 165 -7.61 6.89 3.88
CA PRO A 165 -8.96 6.33 3.95
C PRO A 165 -9.45 5.68 2.65
N PHE A 166 -9.00 6.14 1.47
CA PHE A 166 -9.36 5.52 0.19
C PHE A 166 -8.99 4.03 0.15
N ALA A 167 -7.85 3.67 0.73
CA ALA A 167 -7.40 2.29 0.75
C ALA A 167 -8.22 1.39 1.70
N ASP A 168 -9.06 1.99 2.56
CA ASP A 168 -9.84 1.27 3.58
C ASP A 168 -11.31 1.09 3.17
N GLN A 169 -11.67 1.46 1.95
CA GLN A 169 -13.01 1.22 1.43
C GLN A 169 -13.25 -0.28 1.18
N PRO A 170 -14.47 -0.79 1.44
CA PRO A 170 -14.81 -2.16 1.13
C PRO A 170 -14.84 -2.37 -0.40
N LEU A 171 -14.19 -3.43 -0.88
CA LEU A 171 -14.11 -3.71 -2.31
C LEU A 171 -15.27 -4.59 -2.80
N SER A 172 -15.64 -4.41 -4.06
CA SER A 172 -16.29 -5.46 -4.87
C SER A 172 -15.27 -6.51 -5.31
N ARG A 173 -15.73 -7.68 -5.80
CA ARG A 173 -14.81 -8.67 -6.40
C ARG A 173 -14.10 -8.09 -7.63
N TRP A 174 -14.78 -7.20 -8.37
CA TRP A 174 -14.20 -6.49 -9.50
C TRP A 174 -13.02 -5.63 -9.08
N GLN A 175 -13.19 -4.81 -8.04
CA GLN A 175 -12.12 -3.96 -7.53
C GLN A 175 -11.00 -4.77 -6.88
N GLU A 176 -11.32 -5.86 -6.18
CA GLU A 176 -10.34 -6.78 -5.58
C GLU A 176 -9.46 -7.48 -6.63
N ALA A 177 -9.96 -7.65 -7.86
CA ALA A 177 -9.20 -8.19 -8.98
C ALA A 177 -8.09 -7.25 -9.51
N PHE A 178 -7.70 -6.21 -8.75
CA PHE A 178 -6.42 -5.52 -8.93
C PHE A 178 -5.23 -6.38 -8.46
N VAL A 179 -5.49 -7.42 -7.67
CA VAL A 179 -4.49 -8.43 -7.30
C VAL A 179 -4.59 -9.62 -8.27
N PRO A 180 -3.50 -9.99 -8.95
CA PRO A 180 -3.45 -11.10 -9.90
C PRO A 180 -4.09 -12.41 -9.44
N MET A 181 -3.75 -12.85 -8.22
CA MET A 181 -4.28 -14.08 -7.65
C MET A 181 -5.81 -14.00 -7.43
N ARG A 182 -6.33 -12.80 -7.10
CA ARG A 182 -7.77 -12.56 -6.94
C ARG A 182 -8.48 -12.53 -8.29
N LEU A 183 -7.86 -11.99 -9.34
CA LEU A 183 -8.39 -12.05 -10.70
C LEU A 183 -8.48 -13.52 -11.17
N ALA A 184 -7.42 -14.31 -10.99
CA ALA A 184 -7.43 -15.73 -11.34
C ALA A 184 -8.56 -16.51 -10.62
N ASP A 185 -8.73 -16.27 -9.31
CA ASP A 185 -9.83 -16.84 -8.53
C ASP A 185 -11.22 -16.38 -8.99
N ALA A 186 -11.34 -15.14 -9.43
CA ALA A 186 -12.58 -14.58 -9.96
C ALA A 186 -12.93 -15.20 -11.32
N LEU A 187 -11.94 -15.38 -12.21
CA LEU A 187 -12.13 -16.02 -13.51
C LEU A 187 -12.57 -17.49 -13.37
N ARG A 188 -12.02 -18.24 -12.40
CA ARG A 188 -12.47 -19.62 -12.07
C ARG A 188 -13.96 -19.71 -11.77
N GLN A 189 -14.51 -18.67 -11.15
CA GLN A 189 -15.91 -18.62 -10.73
C GLN A 189 -16.83 -18.00 -11.77
N ALA A 190 -16.27 -17.27 -12.74
CA ALA A 190 -17.01 -16.59 -13.78
C ALA A 190 -17.58 -17.58 -14.80
N ARG A 191 -18.64 -17.15 -15.49
CA ARG A 191 -19.27 -17.88 -16.59
C ARG A 191 -19.25 -17.04 -17.86
N ASN A 192 -19.22 -17.70 -19.02
CA ASN A 192 -19.36 -17.04 -20.30
C ASN A 192 -20.83 -16.72 -20.62
N SER A 193 -21.08 -16.15 -21.81
CA SER A 193 -22.42 -15.77 -22.27
C SER A 193 -23.42 -16.92 -22.32
N ASP A 194 -22.93 -18.16 -22.48
CA ASP A 194 -23.76 -19.37 -22.55
C ASP A 194 -23.99 -20.00 -21.17
N GLY A 195 -23.48 -19.38 -20.09
CA GLY A 195 -23.57 -19.91 -18.72
C GLY A 195 -22.57 -21.04 -18.40
N ARG A 196 -21.67 -21.37 -19.32
CA ARG A 196 -20.60 -22.35 -19.10
C ARG A 196 -19.47 -21.72 -18.26
N PRO A 197 -18.70 -22.51 -17.49
CA PRO A 197 -17.53 -21.97 -16.77
C PRO A 197 -16.59 -21.24 -17.73
N LEU A 198 -16.13 -20.05 -17.34
CA LEU A 198 -15.25 -19.24 -18.19
C LEU A 198 -13.86 -19.87 -18.30
N VAL A 199 -13.32 -20.45 -17.22
CA VAL A 199 -12.04 -21.18 -17.25
C VAL A 199 -12.31 -22.64 -17.64
N GLN A 200 -11.79 -23.06 -18.79
CA GLN A 200 -11.90 -24.43 -19.30
C GLN A 200 -10.89 -25.37 -18.63
N SER A 201 -9.65 -24.90 -18.50
CA SER A 201 -8.55 -25.66 -17.93
C SER A 201 -7.47 -24.72 -17.39
N GLU A 202 -6.68 -25.23 -16.47
CA GLU A 202 -5.51 -24.55 -15.94
C GLU A 202 -4.29 -25.43 -16.15
N GLN A 203 -3.18 -24.81 -16.54
CA GLN A 203 -1.91 -25.50 -16.72
C GLN A 203 -0.82 -24.74 -15.97
N GLU A 204 -0.08 -25.45 -15.14
CA GLU A 204 1.15 -24.93 -14.56
C GLU A 204 2.23 -24.87 -15.65
N LEU A 205 2.80 -23.68 -15.85
CA LEU A 205 3.89 -23.45 -16.79
C LEU A 205 5.24 -23.47 -16.08
N LEU A 206 5.30 -22.92 -14.86
CA LEU A 206 6.49 -22.89 -14.03
C LEU A 206 6.11 -23.20 -12.57
N PRO A 207 6.85 -24.09 -11.87
CA PRO A 207 6.61 -24.35 -10.46
C PRO A 207 7.04 -23.15 -9.61
N HIS A 208 6.28 -22.86 -8.56
CA HIS A 208 6.68 -21.84 -7.59
C HIS A 208 7.73 -22.41 -6.62
N ARG A 209 8.92 -21.79 -6.57
CA ARG A 209 10.10 -22.29 -5.83
C ARG A 209 10.49 -21.43 -4.62
N ILE A 210 9.69 -20.43 -4.30
CA ILE A 210 9.88 -19.55 -3.14
C ILE A 210 8.67 -19.62 -2.21
N ASP A 211 8.72 -18.88 -1.11
CA ASP A 211 7.64 -18.84 -0.14
C ASP A 211 6.31 -18.46 -0.80
N PRO A 212 5.22 -19.19 -0.50
CA PRO A 212 3.93 -18.95 -1.11
C PRO A 212 3.35 -17.59 -0.72
N GLU A 213 2.33 -17.18 -1.46
CA GLU A 213 1.54 -15.99 -1.17
C GLU A 213 1.11 -15.93 0.32
N PRO A 214 1.33 -14.80 1.02
CA PRO A 214 0.94 -14.65 2.43
C PRO A 214 -0.56 -14.83 2.63
N LYS A 215 -0.94 -15.64 3.62
CA LYS A 215 -2.35 -15.84 3.99
C LYS A 215 -2.95 -14.57 4.58
N GLU A 216 -4.27 -14.42 4.45
CA GLU A 216 -5.02 -13.38 5.17
C GLU A 216 -4.82 -13.53 6.69
N PHE A 217 -4.68 -12.40 7.39
CA PHE A 217 -4.53 -12.38 8.84
C PHE A 217 -5.31 -11.24 9.48
N ALA A 218 -5.82 -11.49 10.68
CA ALA A 218 -6.49 -10.46 11.46
C ALA A 218 -5.49 -9.42 11.98
N ARG A 219 -5.78 -8.14 11.75
CA ARG A 219 -4.98 -7.01 12.24
C ARG A 219 -5.32 -6.72 13.70
N ARG A 220 -4.53 -7.29 14.62
CA ARG A 220 -4.73 -7.18 16.07
C ARG A 220 -4.19 -5.85 16.60
N TRP A 221 -5.04 -5.06 17.26
CA TRP A 221 -4.66 -3.77 17.83
C TRP A 221 -4.11 -3.86 19.26
N TRP A 222 -4.52 -4.87 20.05
CA TRP A 222 -4.18 -4.95 21.47
C TRP A 222 -2.68 -5.06 21.79
N PRO A 223 -1.81 -5.75 20.99
CA PRO A 223 -0.38 -5.77 21.30
C PRO A 223 0.25 -4.38 21.21
N TRP A 224 -0.25 -3.55 20.28
CA TRP A 224 0.18 -2.17 20.10
C TRP A 224 -0.27 -1.28 21.25
N LEU A 225 -1.48 -1.50 21.78
CA LEU A 225 -1.93 -0.81 23.00
C LEU A 225 -1.01 -1.14 24.17
N LEU A 226 -0.72 -2.42 24.41
CA LEU A 226 0.16 -2.82 25.51
C LEU A 226 1.55 -2.20 25.37
N CYS A 227 2.12 -2.23 24.15
CA CYS A 227 3.38 -1.57 23.87
C CYS A 227 3.32 -0.06 24.16
N GLY A 228 2.28 0.64 23.68
CA GLY A 228 2.07 2.07 23.92
C GLY A 228 1.94 2.40 25.41
N LEU A 229 1.20 1.59 26.17
CA LEU A 229 1.05 1.74 27.62
C LEU A 229 2.35 1.50 28.39
N VAL A 230 3.14 0.49 28.00
CA VAL A 230 4.45 0.21 28.61
C VAL A 230 5.42 1.35 28.38
N VAL A 231 5.50 1.86 27.14
CA VAL A 231 6.34 3.02 26.81
C VAL A 231 5.87 4.26 27.58
N ALA A 232 4.56 4.52 27.62
CA ALA A 232 3.98 5.62 28.38
C ALA A 232 4.30 5.52 29.89
N ALA A 233 4.17 4.33 30.48
CA ALA A 233 4.53 4.09 31.87
C ALA A 233 6.03 4.35 32.13
N GLY A 234 6.90 3.92 31.21
CA GLY A 234 8.33 4.25 31.25
C GLY A 234 8.61 5.75 31.18
N VAL A 235 7.89 6.48 30.32
CA VAL A 235 7.99 7.95 30.25
C VAL A 235 7.59 8.60 31.57
N LEU A 236 6.47 8.17 32.17
CA LEU A 236 5.97 8.70 33.44
C LEU A 236 6.89 8.36 34.61
N ALA A 237 7.49 7.16 34.64
CA ALA A 237 8.48 6.76 35.65
C ALA A 237 9.74 7.64 35.57
N LEU A 238 10.13 8.06 34.37
CA LEU A 238 11.28 8.92 34.12
C LEU A 238 10.96 10.43 34.15
N ARG A 239 9.75 10.83 34.59
CA ARG A 239 9.31 12.25 34.60
C ARG A 239 10.27 13.22 35.31
N ASN A 240 10.97 12.73 36.34
CA ASN A 240 11.94 13.51 37.12
C ASN A 240 13.35 13.53 36.48
N ARG A 241 13.55 12.86 35.34
CA ARG A 241 14.82 12.80 34.59
C ARG A 241 14.63 13.39 33.18
N PRO A 242 14.32 14.70 33.05
CA PRO A 242 13.92 15.32 31.78
C PRO A 242 15.01 15.24 30.69
N ARG A 243 16.29 15.14 31.07
CA ARG A 243 17.40 14.94 30.11
C ARG A 243 17.34 13.57 29.44
N LEU A 244 17.15 12.53 30.24
CA LEU A 244 17.03 11.16 29.74
C LEU A 244 15.78 11.03 28.89
N LEU A 245 14.66 11.59 29.34
CA LEU A 245 13.43 11.64 28.55
C LEU A 245 13.61 12.36 27.21
N ALA A 246 14.28 13.52 27.19
CA ALA A 246 14.56 14.24 25.96
C ALA A 246 15.43 13.41 25.01
N GLY A 247 16.44 12.70 25.52
CA GLY A 247 17.28 11.81 24.72
C GLY A 247 16.51 10.62 24.12
N LEU A 248 15.60 10.03 24.89
CA LEU A 248 14.75 8.92 24.42
C LEU A 248 13.62 9.39 23.48
N ALA A 249 13.11 10.61 23.65
CA ALA A 249 12.04 11.17 22.81
C ALA A 249 12.56 11.77 21.49
N LEU A 250 13.84 12.17 21.42
CA LEU A 250 14.42 12.79 20.24
C LEU A 250 14.29 11.91 18.97
N PRO A 251 14.62 10.60 18.98
CA PRO A 251 14.42 9.73 17.82
C PRO A 251 12.94 9.63 17.41
N LEU A 252 12.02 9.58 18.37
CA LEU A 252 10.58 9.55 18.08
C LEU A 252 10.13 10.85 17.39
N TRP A 253 10.56 12.02 17.87
CA TRP A 253 10.21 13.30 17.24
C TRP A 253 10.84 13.46 15.86
N LEU A 254 12.06 12.96 15.66
CA LEU A 254 12.69 12.91 14.33
C LEU A 254 11.91 12.01 13.38
N LEU A 255 11.51 10.82 13.84
CA LEU A 255 10.67 9.90 13.06
C LEU A 255 9.34 10.55 12.68
N CYS A 256 8.64 11.17 13.64
CA CYS A 256 7.39 11.88 13.37
C CYS A 256 7.58 13.04 12.38
N THR A 257 8.72 13.73 12.44
CA THR A 257 9.04 14.81 11.51
C THR A 257 9.19 14.29 10.08
N ILE A 258 9.98 13.22 9.90
CA ILE A 258 10.25 12.64 8.58
C ILE A 258 8.98 11.99 8.02
N ALA A 259 8.34 11.13 8.79
CA ALA A 259 7.13 10.44 8.37
C ALA A 259 5.96 11.43 8.15
N GLY A 260 5.80 12.41 9.02
CA GLY A 260 4.81 13.47 8.86
C GLY A 260 5.06 14.35 7.64
N GLY A 261 6.32 14.70 7.37
CA GLY A 261 6.72 15.40 6.15
C GLY A 261 6.38 14.61 4.90
N LEU A 262 6.66 13.30 4.89
CA LEU A 262 6.28 12.41 3.80
C LEU A 262 4.76 12.35 3.63
N LEU A 263 3.98 12.24 4.71
CA LEU A 263 2.51 12.23 4.64
C LEU A 263 1.94 13.56 4.14
N VAL A 264 2.53 14.70 4.51
CA VAL A 264 2.15 16.03 3.94
C VAL A 264 2.48 16.08 2.46
N PHE A 265 3.65 15.58 2.05
CA PHE A 265 4.01 15.47 0.65
C PHE A 265 2.98 14.64 -0.13
N LEU A 266 2.64 13.44 0.37
CA LEU A 266 1.66 12.56 -0.26
C LEU A 266 0.24 13.13 -0.27
N TRP A 267 -0.10 14.02 0.66
CA TRP A 267 -1.40 14.68 0.67
C TRP A 267 -1.45 15.82 -0.36
N GLY A 268 -0.48 16.73 -0.34
CA GLY A 268 -0.56 18.00 -1.07
C GLY A 268 0.22 18.07 -2.39
N PHE A 269 1.14 17.14 -2.62
CA PHE A 269 2.19 17.30 -3.65
C PHE A 269 2.42 16.03 -4.50
N SER A 270 1.55 15.03 -4.38
CA SER A 270 1.58 13.83 -5.21
C SER A 270 0.18 13.47 -5.73
N THR A 271 0.14 12.69 -6.80
CA THR A 271 -1.06 12.08 -7.37
C THR A 271 -1.36 10.72 -6.76
N HIS A 272 -0.63 10.31 -5.71
CA HIS A 272 -0.86 9.05 -4.96
C HIS A 272 -2.15 9.14 -4.15
N TYR A 273 -3.30 9.05 -4.83
CA TYR A 273 -4.62 9.25 -4.23
C TYR A 273 -4.89 8.29 -3.07
N ALA A 274 -4.35 7.07 -3.12
CA ALA A 274 -4.47 6.10 -2.04
C ALA A 274 -3.81 6.53 -0.72
N ALA A 275 -2.91 7.52 -0.73
CA ALA A 275 -2.29 8.11 0.45
C ALA A 275 -2.94 9.44 0.89
N TRP A 276 -3.91 9.94 0.12
CA TRP A 276 -4.58 11.22 0.40
C TRP A 276 -5.39 11.19 1.70
N ALA A 277 -5.50 12.35 2.37
CA ALA A 277 -6.20 12.55 3.65
C ALA A 277 -5.85 11.54 4.76
N ASN A 278 -4.61 11.05 4.76
CA ASN A 278 -4.14 10.07 5.73
C ASN A 278 -4.11 10.63 7.16
N ARG A 279 -4.95 10.07 8.03
CA ARG A 279 -5.11 10.50 9.42
C ARG A 279 -3.93 10.13 10.33
N ASN A 280 -3.01 9.29 9.87
CA ASN A 280 -1.76 9.06 10.59
C ASN A 280 -0.93 10.34 10.72
N LEU A 281 -1.21 11.38 9.92
CA LEU A 281 -0.59 12.71 10.09
C LEU A 281 -0.86 13.34 11.47
N LEU A 282 -1.98 12.99 12.12
CA LEU A 282 -2.30 13.47 13.47
C LEU A 282 -1.45 12.79 14.56
N LEU A 283 -0.91 11.60 14.27
CA LEU A 283 -0.04 10.86 15.18
C LEU A 283 1.43 11.15 14.86
N LEU A 284 1.80 11.09 13.58
CA LEU A 284 3.13 11.35 13.05
C LEU A 284 3.21 12.81 12.56
N SER A 285 3.01 13.74 13.48
CA SER A 285 2.87 15.15 13.15
C SER A 285 4.21 15.77 12.73
N PRO A 286 4.30 16.47 11.57
CA PRO A 286 5.51 17.18 11.17
C PRO A 286 5.88 18.33 12.13
N LEU A 287 4.94 18.76 12.98
CA LEU A 287 5.17 19.75 14.04
C LEU A 287 6.19 19.26 15.08
N CYS A 288 6.45 17.95 15.16
CA CYS A 288 7.52 17.40 15.98
C CYS A 288 8.90 17.99 15.66
N LEU A 289 9.11 18.58 14.48
CA LEU A 289 10.33 19.33 14.13
C LEU A 289 10.59 20.46 15.14
N LEU A 290 9.52 21.13 15.59
CA LEU A 290 9.60 22.25 16.52
C LEU A 290 9.92 21.80 17.96
N LEU A 291 9.86 20.49 18.25
CA LEU A 291 10.27 19.92 19.53
C LEU A 291 11.77 19.69 19.63
N LEU A 292 12.49 19.56 18.49
CA LEU A 292 13.92 19.23 18.48
C LEU A 292 14.79 20.29 19.21
N PRO A 293 14.61 21.61 19.01
CA PRO A 293 15.39 22.61 19.75
C PRO A 293 15.14 22.56 21.26
N GLY A 294 13.92 22.26 21.68
CA GLY A 294 13.57 22.08 23.10
C GLY A 294 14.17 20.80 23.69
N ALA A 295 14.20 19.71 22.92
CA ALA A 295 14.91 18.47 23.27
C ALA A 295 16.41 18.73 23.51
N ILE A 296 17.06 19.43 22.56
CA ILE A 296 18.47 19.80 22.65
C ILE A 296 18.72 20.72 23.85
N SER A 297 17.81 21.65 24.14
CA SER A 297 17.89 22.52 25.32
C SER A 297 17.87 21.70 26.61
N LEU A 298 16.95 20.73 26.73
CA LEU A 298 16.86 19.82 27.87
C LEU A 298 18.15 18.98 28.02
N LEU A 299 18.66 18.41 26.93
CA LEU A 299 19.93 17.67 26.92
C LEU A 299 21.11 18.54 27.41
N ARG A 300 21.14 19.81 27.00
CA ARG A 300 22.13 20.81 27.43
C ARG A 300 21.83 21.43 28.80
N ARG A 301 20.92 20.85 29.59
CA ARG A 301 20.58 21.31 30.94
C ARG A 301 19.92 22.69 30.99
N ARG A 302 19.29 23.15 29.90
CA ARG A 302 18.61 24.44 29.79
C ARG A 302 17.09 24.28 29.83
N VAL A 303 16.39 25.32 30.27
CA VAL A 303 14.92 25.35 30.28
C VAL A 303 14.42 25.57 28.85
N PRO A 304 13.57 24.68 28.31
CA PRO A 304 13.00 24.87 26.97
C PRO A 304 12.00 26.03 26.95
N GLY A 305 11.92 26.74 25.82
CA GLY A 305 11.04 27.90 25.66
C GLY A 305 9.55 27.56 25.69
N ARG A 306 8.69 28.59 25.72
CA ARG A 306 7.21 28.43 25.71
C ARG A 306 6.70 27.61 24.52
N MET A 307 7.30 27.79 23.34
CA MET A 307 6.91 27.09 22.11
C MET A 307 7.01 25.57 22.25
N PHE A 308 8.08 25.06 22.87
CA PHE A 308 8.26 23.63 23.10
C PHE A 308 7.06 23.02 23.85
N ARG A 309 6.62 23.69 24.93
CA ARG A 309 5.46 23.22 25.71
C ARG A 309 4.15 23.29 24.93
N VAL A 310 3.94 24.36 24.16
CA VAL A 310 2.73 24.51 23.33
C VAL A 310 2.67 23.39 22.28
N VAL A 311 3.76 23.16 21.55
CA VAL A 311 3.83 22.11 20.52
C VAL A 311 3.66 20.73 21.14
N LEU A 312 4.24 20.47 22.31
CA LEU A 312 4.14 19.19 22.99
C LEU A 312 2.68 18.83 23.35
N TRP A 313 1.95 19.80 23.90
CA TRP A 313 0.51 19.65 24.16
C TRP A 313 -0.31 19.57 22.87
N LEU A 314 0.05 20.34 21.84
CA LEU A 314 -0.62 20.31 20.54
C LEU A 314 -0.51 18.92 19.90
N VAL A 315 0.67 18.30 19.90
CA VAL A 315 0.87 16.92 19.40
C VAL A 315 0.04 15.91 20.19
N ALA A 316 -0.05 16.04 21.51
CA ALA A 316 -0.93 15.19 22.31
C ALA A 316 -2.42 15.39 21.98
N VAL A 317 -2.86 16.63 21.76
CA VAL A 317 -4.23 16.95 21.32
C VAL A 317 -4.50 16.38 19.93
N GLN A 318 -3.55 16.45 18.99
CA GLN A 318 -3.68 15.82 17.67
C GLN A 318 -3.85 14.31 17.80
N ALA A 319 -3.10 13.64 18.68
CA ALA A 319 -3.26 12.21 18.91
C ALA A 319 -4.64 11.85 19.50
N VAL A 320 -5.17 12.68 20.42
CA VAL A 320 -6.55 12.53 20.91
C VAL A 320 -7.56 12.76 19.80
N ALA A 321 -7.36 13.78 18.96
CA ALA A 321 -8.22 14.04 17.81
C ALA A 321 -8.22 12.87 16.82
N ALA A 322 -7.08 12.17 16.64
CA ALA A 322 -7.01 10.96 15.82
C ALA A 322 -7.95 9.86 16.34
N LEU A 323 -7.99 9.65 17.67
CA LEU A 323 -8.94 8.71 18.30
C LEU A 323 -10.39 9.15 18.09
N VAL A 324 -10.69 10.43 18.32
CA VAL A 324 -12.05 10.97 18.13
C VAL A 324 -12.52 10.81 16.68
N LEU A 325 -11.65 11.15 15.71
CA LEU A 325 -11.94 11.02 14.28
C LEU A 325 -12.08 9.56 13.84
N HIS A 326 -11.38 8.63 14.48
CA HIS A 326 -11.54 7.20 14.21
C HIS A 326 -12.99 6.74 14.48
N TRP A 327 -13.62 7.26 15.54
CA TRP A 327 -14.99 6.90 15.92
C TRP A 327 -16.08 7.73 15.23
N LEU A 328 -15.83 9.02 14.96
CA LEU A 328 -16.84 9.93 14.43
C LEU A 328 -16.88 10.04 12.91
N SER A 329 -15.84 9.56 12.21
CA SER A 329 -15.76 9.72 10.76
C SER A 329 -16.61 8.67 10.02
N LEU A 330 -17.34 9.14 9.00
CA LEU A 330 -18.05 8.29 8.04
C LEU A 330 -17.12 7.51 7.10
N GLN A 331 -15.93 8.06 6.82
CA GLN A 331 -14.88 7.33 6.09
C GLN A 331 -14.01 6.57 7.10
N ALA A 332 -14.01 5.24 7.05
CA ALA A 332 -13.14 4.44 7.91
C ALA A 332 -11.68 4.62 7.48
N GLN A 333 -10.77 4.66 8.46
CA GLN A 333 -9.34 4.42 8.24
C GLN A 333 -8.88 3.39 9.26
N TYR A 334 -8.30 2.29 8.81
CA TYR A 334 -7.84 1.23 9.69
C TYR A 334 -6.44 1.54 10.23
N ASN A 335 -6.38 2.47 11.18
CA ASN A 335 -5.15 2.91 11.85
C ASN A 335 -5.20 2.85 13.38
N VAL A 336 -6.18 2.13 13.94
CA VAL A 336 -6.37 2.03 15.40
C VAL A 336 -5.11 1.54 16.12
N GLN A 337 -4.34 0.63 15.53
CA GLN A 337 -3.08 0.15 16.09
C GLN A 337 -2.06 1.27 16.31
N TRP A 338 -2.00 2.25 15.40
CA TRP A 338 -1.12 3.41 15.52
C TRP A 338 -1.65 4.40 16.54
N ILE A 339 -2.98 4.59 16.60
CA ILE A 339 -3.62 5.45 17.60
C ILE A 339 -3.31 4.92 19.01
N VAL A 340 -3.58 3.63 19.26
CA VAL A 340 -3.38 3.04 20.61
C VAL A 340 -1.91 2.90 20.99
N LEU A 341 -1.00 2.83 20.01
CA LEU A 341 0.44 2.85 20.26
C LEU A 341 0.93 4.25 20.64
N LEU A 342 0.62 5.26 19.83
CA LEU A 342 1.27 6.58 19.89
C LEU A 342 0.55 7.55 20.81
N LEU A 343 -0.78 7.47 20.96
CA LEU A 343 -1.54 8.39 21.81
C LEU A 343 -1.06 8.35 23.28
N PRO A 344 -0.92 7.19 23.95
CA PRO A 344 -0.44 7.16 25.34
C PRO A 344 0.97 7.75 25.47
N VAL A 345 1.84 7.53 24.47
CA VAL A 345 3.22 8.01 24.46
C VAL A 345 3.26 9.55 24.32
N HIS A 346 2.52 10.12 23.37
CA HIS A 346 2.44 11.57 23.21
C HIS A 346 1.81 12.25 24.43
N ALA A 347 0.76 11.66 25.01
CA ALA A 347 0.14 12.17 26.23
C ALA A 347 1.10 12.13 27.44
N ALA A 348 1.82 11.03 27.62
CA ALA A 348 2.80 10.89 28.70
C ALA A 348 3.97 11.88 28.55
N LEU A 349 4.49 12.06 27.33
CA LEU A 349 5.54 13.05 27.05
C LEU A 349 5.04 14.47 27.32
N ALA A 350 3.84 14.82 26.86
CA ALA A 350 3.19 16.10 27.14
C ALA A 350 3.03 16.38 28.63
N TRP A 351 2.63 15.37 29.38
CA TRP A 351 2.46 15.49 30.81
C TRP A 351 3.80 15.62 31.56
N ALA A 352 4.80 14.80 31.21
CA ALA A 352 6.10 14.76 31.87
C ALA A 352 6.98 15.98 31.58
N LEU A 353 6.99 16.47 30.33
CA LEU A 353 7.87 17.57 29.89
C LEU A 353 7.13 18.91 29.72
N GLY A 354 5.80 18.91 29.65
CA GLY A 354 4.98 20.11 29.39
C GLY A 354 4.55 20.86 30.64
N ARG A 355 4.62 20.24 31.83
CA ARG A 355 4.39 20.94 33.10
C ARG A 355 5.62 21.80 33.42
N ARG A 356 5.40 22.99 34.00
CA ARG A 356 6.52 23.79 34.53
C ARG A 356 7.29 22.88 35.49
N PRO A 357 8.62 22.75 35.37
CA PRO A 357 9.36 22.21 36.49
C PRO A 357 8.98 23.08 37.69
N HIS A 358 8.47 22.47 38.76
CA HIS A 358 8.68 23.05 40.08
C HIS A 358 10.20 23.06 40.22
N LEU A 359 10.84 24.12 39.71
CA LEU A 359 12.13 24.52 40.20
C LEU A 359 11.83 24.90 41.64
N SER A 360 12.01 23.93 42.52
CA SER A 360 12.13 24.18 43.94
C SER A 360 13.22 25.24 44.08
N GLU A 361 12.80 26.46 44.36
CA GLU A 361 13.60 27.46 45.06
C GLU A 361 13.99 26.85 46.42
N THR A 362 15.01 26.02 46.42
CA THR A 362 15.72 25.50 47.60
C THR A 362 16.95 24.79 47.05
N GLN A 363 18.20 25.13 47.36
CA GLN A 363 18.79 25.95 48.40
C GLN A 363 20.17 26.43 47.92
N HIS A 364 20.61 27.54 48.53
CA HIS A 364 21.96 28.11 48.70
C HIS A 364 23.18 27.33 48.21
#